data_AF-A0AA88LGY0-F1
#
_entry.id   AF-A0AA88LGY0-F1
#
_cell.length_a   1.000
_cell.length_b   1.000
_cell.length_c   1.000
_cell.angle_alpha   90.00
_cell.angle_beta   90.00
_cell.angle_gamma   90.00
#
_symmetry.space_group_name_H-M   'P 1'
#
loop_
_entity.id
_entity.type
_entity.pdbx_description
1 polymer ?
#
loop_
_entity_poly.entity_id
_entity_poly.type
_entity_poly.pdbx_seq_one_letter_code
_entity_poly.pdbx_strand_id
1 'polypeptide(L)'
;MPSIKEFFKKKAADIRFKSAGAAHKLTEARSRPVPARTEPVKREASGPSDAQIAAGSAALARLEKLNKQDYNRSLNAIRAQARKEIEEERKQLSEPSSEGAVGNLQSVKAALPSQLATSGVFYTCPMIGPQVLPRKEIDQLIRDYLREQLQGEDAGLTACVVIHTLNKNKEKVQNCVDTINRILENVIQHPTEEKYRKIRVMNKTFQEKVYYMEGSKEFLMAAGFQLVQLPGPDGNEEDYYVLMDFDEGKKENIMMLREALNDAEAIRPELDRSLRVLFPADARRKTELPDEFYNLTAEELKKEQELRKHVVEQELMLRTKAMREREAQREKRKYRYTLIRIRFPDEIILQGTFKVNEKLRDVTSFIQEALEEPLRPFVLSFSGKKLVDQDVSLLDLELIPSVTLHFNWDQPCAESETSFLKETILALLENV
;
A
#
# COMPACT_ATOMS: atom_id res chain seq x y z
N MET A 1 9.84 -40.00 1.33
CA MET A 1 10.77 -39.07 2.03
C MET A 1 10.60 -38.94 3.58
N PRO A 2 10.10 -39.93 4.37
CA PRO A 2 10.11 -39.83 5.85
C PRO A 2 11.33 -40.48 6.54
N SER A 3 12.10 -41.35 5.86
CA SER A 3 13.21 -42.12 6.45
C SER A 3 14.44 -41.29 6.85
N ILE A 4 14.72 -40.19 6.14
CA ILE A 4 15.90 -39.34 6.41
C ILE A 4 15.76 -38.50 7.70
N LYS A 5 14.53 -38.09 8.06
CA LYS A 5 14.30 -37.29 9.28
C LYS A 5 14.46 -38.10 10.56
N GLU A 6 14.15 -39.41 10.53
CA GLU A 6 14.41 -40.30 11.67
C GLU A 6 15.90 -40.60 11.85
N PHE A 7 16.66 -40.65 10.75
CA PHE A 7 18.11 -40.83 10.79
C PHE A 7 18.82 -39.70 11.54
N PHE A 8 18.45 -38.44 11.28
CA PHE A 8 19.04 -37.29 11.98
C PHE A 8 18.60 -37.18 13.45
N LYS A 9 17.38 -37.60 13.80
CA LYS A 9 16.91 -37.64 15.20
C LYS A 9 17.66 -38.68 16.04
N LYS A 10 17.94 -39.87 15.49
CA LYS A 10 18.75 -40.88 16.18
C LYS A 10 20.19 -40.41 16.41
N LYS A 11 20.80 -39.75 15.42
CA LYS A 11 22.18 -39.23 15.54
C LYS A 11 22.31 -38.12 16.59
N ALA A 12 21.28 -37.30 16.77
CA ALA A 12 21.26 -36.25 17.80
C ALA A 12 21.11 -36.79 19.23
N ALA A 13 20.45 -37.95 19.40
CA ALA A 13 20.32 -38.61 20.70
C ALA A 13 21.63 -39.29 21.14
N ASP A 14 22.38 -39.89 20.21
CA ASP A 14 23.67 -40.55 20.48
C ASP A 14 24.78 -39.57 20.89
N ILE A 15 24.75 -38.33 20.39
CA ILE A 15 25.71 -37.28 20.78
C ILE A 15 25.48 -36.85 22.22
N ARG A 16 24.23 -36.84 22.70
CA ARG A 16 23.87 -36.48 24.08
C ARG A 16 24.21 -37.58 25.09
N PHE A 17 24.27 -38.85 24.65
CA PHE A 17 24.69 -39.96 25.50
C PHE A 17 26.22 -40.05 25.66
N LYS A 18 27.00 -39.59 24.67
CA LYS A 18 28.47 -39.58 24.73
C LYS A 18 29.06 -38.41 25.53
N SER A 19 28.29 -37.37 25.83
CA SER A 19 28.75 -36.23 26.67
C SER A 19 28.50 -36.43 28.17
N ALA A 20 27.83 -37.52 28.56
CA ALA A 20 27.74 -37.95 29.95
C ALA A 20 28.86 -38.98 30.18
N GLY A 21 29.84 -38.62 31.01
CA GLY A 21 31.12 -39.32 31.16
C GLY A 21 31.05 -40.83 31.45
N ALA A 22 32.19 -41.50 31.24
CA ALA A 22 32.33 -42.95 31.31
C ALA A 22 32.09 -43.53 32.71
N ALA A 23 31.30 -44.61 32.76
CA ALA A 23 31.02 -45.37 33.98
C ALA A 23 32.21 -46.28 34.37
N HIS A 24 32.69 -46.14 35.61
CA HIS A 24 33.74 -46.99 36.20
C HIS A 24 33.12 -48.19 36.93
N LYS A 25 33.64 -49.40 36.70
CA LYS A 25 33.25 -50.62 37.45
C LYS A 25 34.23 -50.89 38.60
N LEU A 26 33.68 -51.27 39.76
CA LEU A 26 34.39 -51.60 41.01
C LEU A 26 34.82 -53.08 41.04
N THR A 27 35.93 -53.43 40.38
CA THR A 27 36.75 -54.62 40.75
C THR A 27 38.13 -54.50 40.08
N GLU A 28 39.05 -53.75 40.67
CA GLU A 28 40.49 -53.98 40.46
C GLU A 28 41.30 -53.32 41.58
N ALA A 29 42.32 -54.03 42.08
CA ALA A 29 43.14 -53.67 43.23
C ALA A 29 44.63 -53.62 42.86
N ARG A 30 45.34 -52.56 43.26
CA ARG A 30 46.80 -52.42 43.54
C ARG A 30 47.12 -50.92 43.63
N SER A 31 48.07 -50.36 44.37
CA SER A 31 48.88 -50.67 45.57
C SER A 31 49.62 -49.35 45.94
N ARG A 32 49.92 -49.15 47.23
CA ARG A 32 50.58 -48.02 47.98
C ARG A 32 51.98 -47.57 47.47
N PRO A 33 52.63 -46.45 47.95
CA PRO A 33 52.62 -45.90 49.34
C PRO A 33 52.74 -44.36 49.65
N VAL A 34 52.04 -43.92 50.73
CA VAL A 34 52.38 -43.18 52.01
C VAL A 34 53.58 -42.18 52.00
N PRO A 35 53.58 -40.97 52.69
CA PRO A 35 53.14 -40.79 54.09
C PRO A 35 52.49 -39.49 54.64
N ALA A 36 51.68 -39.76 55.69
CA ALA A 36 51.45 -39.08 57.00
C ALA A 36 51.07 -37.59 57.12
N ARG A 37 49.87 -37.32 57.69
CA ARG A 37 49.68 -36.74 59.05
C ARG A 37 48.20 -36.56 59.46
N THR A 38 47.90 -37.03 60.68
CA THR A 38 46.92 -36.57 61.70
C THR A 38 45.44 -36.37 61.35
N GLU A 39 44.60 -37.14 62.06
CA GLU A 39 43.13 -37.08 62.09
C GLU A 39 42.55 -35.74 62.57
N PRO A 40 41.36 -35.39 62.07
CA PRO A 40 40.25 -35.13 62.99
C PRO A 40 38.97 -35.88 62.62
N VAL A 41 38.21 -36.25 63.64
CA VAL A 41 36.91 -36.93 63.59
C VAL A 41 35.93 -36.18 62.69
N LYS A 42 35.53 -36.79 61.56
CA LYS A 42 34.44 -36.30 60.70
C LYS A 42 33.10 -36.80 61.25
N ARG A 43 32.22 -35.88 61.66
CA ARG A 43 30.79 -36.15 61.72
C ARG A 43 30.27 -36.23 60.29
N GLU A 44 29.82 -37.39 59.86
CA GLU A 44 29.10 -37.54 58.60
C GLU A 44 27.75 -36.82 58.74
N ALA A 45 27.56 -35.73 57.99
CA ALA A 45 26.24 -35.16 57.80
C ALA A 45 25.44 -36.13 56.93
N SER A 46 24.47 -36.83 57.55
CA SER A 46 23.48 -37.60 56.80
C SER A 46 22.78 -36.66 55.82
N GLY A 47 22.77 -37.03 54.52
CA GLY A 47 21.99 -36.31 53.51
C GLY A 47 20.51 -36.21 53.92
N PRO A 48 19.78 -35.20 53.39
CA PRO A 48 18.39 -35.00 53.77
C PRO A 48 17.60 -36.28 53.51
N SER A 49 16.81 -36.71 54.51
CA SER A 49 16.01 -37.93 54.39
C SER A 49 14.99 -37.80 53.26
N ASP A 50 14.49 -38.91 52.71
CA ASP A 50 13.47 -38.88 51.66
C ASP A 50 12.23 -38.06 52.07
N ALA A 51 11.91 -38.02 53.37
CA ALA A 51 10.85 -37.17 53.92
C ALA A 51 11.20 -35.67 53.82
N GLN A 52 12.46 -35.28 53.99
CA GLN A 52 12.92 -33.89 53.82
C GLN A 52 12.99 -33.48 52.35
N ILE A 53 13.33 -34.40 51.44
CA ILE A 53 13.32 -34.15 49.98
C ILE A 53 11.87 -34.04 49.48
N ALA A 54 10.97 -34.90 49.96
CA ALA A 54 9.54 -34.81 49.67
C ALA A 54 8.92 -33.52 50.27
N ALA A 55 9.29 -33.13 51.49
CA ALA A 55 8.85 -31.87 52.09
C ALA A 55 9.41 -30.64 51.35
N GLY A 56 10.67 -30.69 50.91
CA GLY A 56 11.30 -29.61 50.13
C GLY A 56 10.65 -29.44 48.76
N SER A 57 10.40 -30.54 48.04
CA SER A 57 9.68 -30.51 46.76
C SER A 57 8.22 -30.07 46.93
N ALA A 58 7.53 -30.48 48.00
CA ALA A 58 6.18 -30.00 48.32
C ALA A 58 6.15 -28.51 48.70
N ALA A 59 7.18 -27.99 49.37
CA ALA A 59 7.32 -26.57 49.68
C ALA A 59 7.57 -25.73 48.41
N LEU A 60 8.41 -26.21 47.50
CA LEU A 60 8.65 -25.57 46.20
C LEU A 60 7.38 -25.55 45.33
N ALA A 61 6.62 -26.63 45.30
CA ALA A 61 5.34 -26.68 44.57
C ALA A 61 4.28 -25.73 45.15
N ARG A 62 4.31 -25.46 46.46
CA ARG A 62 3.44 -24.45 47.10
C ARG A 62 3.89 -23.03 46.75
N LEU A 63 5.20 -22.75 46.75
CA LEU A 63 5.74 -21.45 46.33
C LEU A 63 5.42 -21.13 44.86
N GLU A 64 5.52 -22.11 43.95
CA GLU A 64 5.16 -21.90 42.54
C GLU A 64 3.65 -21.63 42.34
N LYS A 65 2.78 -22.27 43.12
CA LYS A 65 1.33 -22.03 43.06
C LYS A 65 0.94 -20.66 43.59
N LEU A 66 1.57 -20.21 44.68
CA LEU A 66 1.37 -18.88 45.24
C LEU A 66 1.83 -17.79 44.27
N ASN A 67 3.04 -17.92 43.71
CA ASN A 67 3.55 -16.96 42.71
C ASN A 67 2.66 -16.88 41.46
N LYS A 68 2.13 -18.01 40.98
CA LYS A 68 1.17 -18.01 39.86
C LYS A 68 -0.16 -17.36 40.23
N GLN A 69 -0.68 -17.55 41.44
CA GLN A 69 -1.93 -16.91 41.87
C GLN A 69 -1.78 -15.40 42.01
N ASP A 70 -0.70 -14.92 42.62
CA ASP A 70 -0.45 -13.48 42.82
C ASP A 70 -0.15 -12.75 41.50
N TYR A 71 0.58 -13.40 40.59
CA TYR A 71 0.82 -12.89 39.23
C TYR A 71 -0.48 -12.82 38.39
N ASN A 72 -1.34 -13.83 38.49
CA ASN A 72 -2.62 -13.82 37.77
C ASN A 72 -3.63 -12.84 38.37
N ARG A 73 -3.59 -12.61 39.68
CA ARG A 73 -4.46 -11.64 40.37
C ARG A 73 -4.09 -10.20 40.05
N SER A 74 -2.80 -9.89 39.98
CA SER A 74 -2.29 -8.57 39.58
C SER A 74 -2.55 -8.26 38.10
N LEU A 75 -2.36 -9.23 37.19
CA LEU A 75 -2.70 -9.05 35.76
C LEU A 75 -4.20 -8.82 35.51
N ASN A 76 -5.07 -9.54 36.23
CA ASN A 76 -6.51 -9.36 36.09
C ASN A 76 -6.99 -8.03 36.67
N ALA A 77 -6.35 -7.53 37.74
CA ALA A 77 -6.63 -6.22 38.30
C ALA A 77 -6.21 -5.09 37.33
N ILE A 78 -5.02 -5.19 36.73
CA ILE A 78 -4.52 -4.22 35.73
C ILE A 78 -5.44 -4.20 34.49
N ARG A 79 -5.90 -5.38 34.02
CA ARG A 79 -6.87 -5.48 32.91
C ARG A 79 -8.22 -4.84 33.24
N ALA A 80 -8.71 -5.03 34.46
CA ALA A 80 -9.98 -4.46 34.88
C ALA A 80 -9.91 -2.93 34.98
N GLN A 81 -8.80 -2.38 35.46
CA GLN A 81 -8.57 -0.94 35.56
C GLN A 81 -8.45 -0.28 34.19
N ALA A 82 -7.64 -0.85 33.28
CA ALA A 82 -7.47 -0.32 31.92
C ALA A 82 -8.78 -0.36 31.09
N ARG A 83 -9.62 -1.40 31.27
CA ARG A 83 -10.95 -1.45 30.63
C ARG A 83 -11.89 -0.38 31.14
N LYS A 84 -11.81 -0.05 32.44
CA LYS A 84 -12.67 0.95 33.07
C LYS A 84 -12.32 2.38 32.61
N GLU A 85 -11.03 2.72 32.51
CA GLU A 85 -10.57 4.02 31.98
C GLU A 85 -11.02 4.25 30.53
N ILE A 86 -10.93 3.23 29.67
CA ILE A 86 -11.38 3.33 28.27
C ILE A 86 -12.90 3.50 28.16
N GLU A 87 -13.67 2.83 29.03
CA GLU A 87 -15.12 2.99 29.06
C GLU A 87 -15.54 4.38 29.56
N GLU A 88 -14.79 4.94 30.52
CA GLU A 88 -14.97 6.30 31.03
C GLU A 88 -14.62 7.35 29.96
N GLU A 89 -13.49 7.21 29.24
CA GLU A 89 -13.17 8.09 28.09
C GLU A 89 -14.20 7.95 26.97
N ARG A 90 -14.68 6.74 26.69
CA ARG A 90 -15.74 6.53 25.68
C ARG A 90 -17.03 7.20 26.09
N LYS A 91 -17.39 7.17 27.38
CA LYS A 91 -18.56 7.88 27.91
C LYS A 91 -18.39 9.39 27.77
N GLN A 92 -17.21 9.93 28.09
CA GLN A 92 -16.88 11.36 27.91
C GLN A 92 -16.92 11.81 26.44
N LEU A 93 -16.50 10.96 25.50
CA LEU A 93 -16.60 11.21 24.05
C LEU A 93 -18.01 11.00 23.49
N SER A 94 -18.90 10.33 24.24
CA SER A 94 -20.26 9.98 23.80
C SER A 94 -21.37 10.77 24.48
N GLU A 95 -21.06 11.69 25.38
CA GLU A 95 -22.09 12.62 25.88
C GLU A 95 -22.57 13.49 24.72
N PRO A 96 -23.86 13.40 24.35
CA PRO A 96 -24.43 14.27 23.35
C PRO A 96 -24.56 15.66 23.98
N SER A 97 -23.83 16.63 23.45
CA SER A 97 -24.20 18.03 23.62
C SER A 97 -25.61 18.18 23.04
N SER A 98 -26.62 18.22 23.90
CA SER A 98 -28.02 18.30 23.49
C SER A 98 -28.34 19.70 22.97
N GLU A 99 -28.73 19.71 21.68
CA GLU A 99 -29.63 20.65 21.00
C GLU A 99 -29.15 22.09 20.73
N GLY A 100 -28.98 22.36 19.43
CA GLY A 100 -29.36 23.64 18.83
C GLY A 100 -28.28 24.45 18.12
N ALA A 101 -27.76 23.97 16.99
CA ALA A 101 -27.31 24.84 15.88
C ALA A 101 -26.98 24.03 14.62
N VAL A 102 -27.86 24.10 13.63
CA VAL A 102 -27.45 24.03 12.23
C VAL A 102 -26.63 25.31 11.98
N GLY A 103 -25.31 25.21 11.98
CA GLY A 103 -24.44 26.36 11.76
C GLY A 103 -22.96 26.04 11.92
N ASN A 104 -22.21 26.27 10.86
CA ASN A 104 -20.74 26.32 10.77
C ASN A 104 -19.94 25.01 10.89
N LEU A 105 -19.75 24.36 9.74
CA LEU A 105 -18.47 23.71 9.38
C LEU A 105 -17.41 24.74 8.89
N GLN A 106 -17.47 25.98 9.37
CA GLN A 106 -16.42 26.99 9.13
C GLN A 106 -15.80 27.43 10.47
N SER A 107 -14.46 27.49 10.46
CA SER A 107 -13.53 27.77 11.56
C SER A 107 -13.20 26.52 12.41
N VAL A 108 -12.11 25.80 12.10
CA VAL A 108 -10.74 26.27 12.29
C VAL A 108 -9.97 26.40 10.96
N LYS A 109 -10.36 27.37 10.13
CA LYS A 109 -9.38 28.20 9.44
C LYS A 109 -8.86 29.21 10.48
N ALA A 110 -8.07 28.71 11.44
CA ALA A 110 -7.08 29.60 12.02
C ALA A 110 -6.17 29.96 10.85
N ALA A 111 -6.15 31.24 10.49
CA ALA A 111 -5.19 31.80 9.58
C ALA A 111 -3.80 31.63 10.22
N LEU A 112 -3.24 30.42 10.11
CA LEU A 112 -1.81 30.23 10.17
C LEU A 112 -1.28 30.70 8.81
N PRO A 113 -0.23 31.55 8.78
CA PRO A 113 0.47 31.82 7.54
C PRO A 113 0.83 30.48 6.91
N SER A 114 0.37 30.21 5.69
CA SER A 114 0.65 28.96 4.97
C SER A 114 2.12 28.92 4.53
N GLN A 115 3.03 28.82 5.49
CA GLN A 115 4.43 28.46 5.28
C GLN A 115 4.58 26.94 5.38
N LEU A 116 3.64 26.21 4.76
CA LEU A 116 3.65 24.76 4.68
C LEU A 116 4.33 24.37 3.37
N ALA A 117 5.44 23.65 3.45
CA ALA A 117 6.21 23.25 2.27
C ALA A 117 5.48 22.21 1.37
N THR A 118 4.23 21.83 1.67
CA THR A 118 3.39 20.97 0.84
C THR A 118 1.96 21.49 0.78
N SER A 119 1.54 22.00 -0.39
CA SER A 119 0.22 22.58 -0.61
C SER A 119 -0.90 21.54 -0.83
N GLY A 120 -0.57 20.25 -0.95
CA GLY A 120 -1.52 19.17 -1.27
C GLY A 120 -0.89 18.12 -2.19
N VAL A 121 -1.68 17.11 -2.58
CA VAL A 121 -1.28 16.14 -3.61
C VAL A 121 -1.98 16.46 -4.93
N PHE A 122 -1.20 16.80 -5.94
CA PHE A 122 -1.71 17.19 -7.24
C PHE A 122 -1.44 16.15 -8.32
N TYR A 123 -2.17 16.27 -9.41
CA TYR A 123 -2.13 15.38 -10.55
C TYR A 123 -2.11 16.21 -11.83
N THR A 124 -1.52 15.64 -12.88
CA THR A 124 -1.50 16.19 -14.24
C THR A 124 -1.96 15.15 -15.24
N CYS A 125 -2.37 15.60 -16.41
CA CYS A 125 -2.71 14.74 -17.53
C CYS A 125 -2.24 15.42 -18.82
N PRO A 126 -1.01 15.12 -19.30
CA PRO A 126 -0.41 15.79 -20.45
C PRO A 126 -1.30 15.79 -21.71
N MET A 127 -2.18 14.79 -21.84
CA MET A 127 -3.08 14.63 -22.98
C MET A 127 -4.29 15.57 -23.01
N ILE A 128 -4.60 16.22 -21.89
CA ILE A 128 -5.77 17.10 -21.75
C ILE A 128 -5.35 18.55 -21.52
N GLY A 129 -4.24 18.75 -20.82
CA GLY A 129 -3.63 20.06 -20.68
C GLY A 129 -2.55 20.15 -19.61
N PRO A 130 -1.90 21.31 -19.47
CA PRO A 130 -0.81 21.55 -18.50
C PRO A 130 -1.32 21.83 -17.09
N GLN A 131 -2.62 21.67 -16.82
CA GLN A 131 -3.23 22.04 -15.54
C GLN A 131 -2.84 21.03 -14.46
N VAL A 132 -2.49 21.55 -13.28
CA VAL A 132 -2.11 20.79 -12.09
C VAL A 132 -3.22 20.93 -11.06
N LEU A 133 -3.97 19.86 -10.81
CA LEU A 133 -5.20 19.90 -10.01
C LEU A 133 -5.27 18.75 -8.98
N PRO A 134 -6.06 18.91 -7.90
CA PRO A 134 -6.35 17.82 -6.98
C PRO A 134 -7.04 16.64 -7.68
N ARG A 135 -6.96 15.45 -7.09
CA ARG A 135 -7.44 14.20 -7.70
C ARG A 135 -8.89 14.26 -8.22
N LYS A 136 -9.81 14.84 -7.44
CA LYS A 136 -11.23 14.88 -7.80
C LYS A 136 -11.49 15.80 -8.99
N GLU A 137 -10.79 16.94 -9.03
CA GLU A 137 -10.95 17.95 -10.08
C GLU A 137 -10.34 17.46 -11.38
N ILE A 138 -9.17 16.81 -11.35
CA ILE A 138 -8.59 16.24 -12.58
C ILE A 138 -9.40 15.07 -13.13
N ASP A 139 -9.95 14.21 -12.26
CA ASP A 139 -10.82 13.11 -12.70
C ASP A 139 -12.10 13.67 -13.36
N GLN A 140 -12.59 14.82 -12.89
CA GLN A 140 -13.72 15.52 -13.49
C GLN A 140 -13.33 16.20 -14.82
N LEU A 141 -12.18 16.86 -14.89
CA LEU A 141 -11.64 17.44 -16.12
C LEU A 141 -11.47 16.38 -17.22
N ILE A 142 -10.93 15.20 -16.86
CA ILE A 142 -10.82 14.06 -17.79
C ILE A 142 -12.18 13.62 -18.29
N ARG A 143 -13.16 13.49 -17.37
CA ARG A 143 -14.53 13.10 -17.74
C ARG A 143 -15.16 14.11 -18.69
N ASP A 144 -15.03 15.40 -18.41
CA ASP A 144 -15.67 16.45 -19.20
C ASP A 144 -15.01 16.58 -20.59
N TYR A 145 -13.67 16.53 -20.65
CA TYR A 145 -12.93 16.49 -21.91
C TYR A 145 -13.35 15.31 -22.78
N LEU A 146 -13.38 14.09 -22.21
CA LEU A 146 -13.78 12.90 -22.97
C LEU A 146 -15.24 12.96 -23.45
N ARG A 147 -16.14 13.58 -22.68
CA ARG A 147 -17.55 13.76 -23.08
C ARG A 147 -17.70 14.78 -24.20
N GLU A 148 -16.91 15.84 -24.18
CA GLU A 148 -16.88 16.84 -25.25
C GLU A 148 -16.35 16.22 -26.55
N GLN A 149 -15.24 15.47 -26.48
CA GLN A 149 -14.66 14.77 -27.63
C GLN A 149 -15.59 13.69 -28.19
N LEU A 150 -16.46 13.09 -27.35
CA LEU A 150 -17.42 12.08 -27.78
C LEU A 150 -18.50 12.64 -28.73
N GLN A 151 -18.70 13.96 -28.76
CA GLN A 151 -19.61 14.64 -29.69
C GLN A 151 -18.94 15.05 -31.01
N GLY A 152 -17.62 14.84 -31.13
CA GLY A 152 -16.82 15.19 -32.32
C GLY A 152 -16.84 14.12 -33.42
N GLU A 153 -15.99 14.33 -34.43
CA GLU A 153 -15.87 13.44 -35.60
C GLU A 153 -15.33 12.05 -35.23
N ASP A 154 -14.46 11.95 -34.22
CA ASP A 154 -13.86 10.71 -33.73
C ASP A 154 -14.64 10.05 -32.56
N ALA A 155 -15.97 10.18 -32.57
CA ALA A 155 -16.83 9.66 -31.51
C ALA A 155 -16.59 8.16 -31.22
N GLY A 156 -16.34 7.36 -32.25
CA GLY A 156 -16.08 5.92 -32.09
C GLY A 156 -14.79 5.60 -31.34
N LEU A 157 -13.68 6.25 -31.71
CA LEU A 157 -12.39 6.07 -31.04
C LEU A 157 -12.41 6.64 -29.62
N THR A 158 -13.03 7.79 -29.44
CA THR A 158 -13.21 8.41 -28.13
C THR A 158 -14.03 7.50 -27.20
N ALA A 159 -15.08 6.86 -27.72
CA ALA A 159 -15.88 5.89 -26.96
C ALA A 159 -15.05 4.72 -26.43
N CYS A 160 -14.07 4.21 -27.21
CA CYS A 160 -13.14 3.18 -26.75
C CYS A 160 -12.35 3.64 -25.52
N VAL A 161 -11.77 4.85 -25.59
CA VAL A 161 -11.00 5.43 -24.47
C VAL A 161 -11.89 5.70 -23.26
N VAL A 162 -13.13 6.15 -23.47
CA VAL A 162 -14.12 6.38 -22.41
C VAL A 162 -14.45 5.08 -21.66
N ILE A 163 -14.69 3.98 -22.38
CA ILE A 163 -15.00 2.67 -21.79
C ILE A 163 -13.88 2.22 -20.85
N HIS A 164 -12.62 2.42 -21.25
CA HIS A 164 -11.46 2.05 -20.42
C HIS A 164 -11.15 3.04 -19.29
N THR A 165 -11.49 4.32 -19.46
CA THR A 165 -11.07 5.39 -18.54
C THR A 165 -12.09 5.67 -17.43
N LEU A 166 -13.38 5.83 -17.76
CA LEU A 166 -14.39 6.29 -16.79
C LEU A 166 -14.96 5.15 -15.92
N ASN A 167 -14.74 3.90 -16.31
CA ASN A 167 -15.27 2.73 -15.61
C ASN A 167 -14.25 2.16 -14.61
N LYS A 168 -14.56 2.24 -13.30
CA LYS A 168 -13.63 1.89 -12.21
C LYS A 168 -13.26 0.41 -12.12
N ASN A 169 -14.17 -0.49 -12.50
CA ASN A 169 -13.97 -1.94 -12.34
C ASN A 169 -13.43 -2.56 -13.62
N LYS A 170 -12.14 -2.91 -13.62
CA LYS A 170 -11.43 -3.50 -14.76
C LYS A 170 -12.05 -4.82 -15.24
N GLU A 171 -12.56 -5.66 -14.34
CA GLU A 171 -13.20 -6.91 -14.73
C GLU A 171 -14.52 -6.66 -15.48
N LYS A 172 -15.29 -5.65 -15.06
CA LYS A 172 -16.51 -5.25 -15.77
C LYS A 172 -16.20 -4.64 -17.13
N VAL A 173 -15.13 -3.84 -17.22
CA VAL A 173 -14.63 -3.29 -18.48
C VAL A 173 -14.25 -4.43 -19.43
N GLN A 174 -13.47 -5.40 -18.98
CA GLN A 174 -13.10 -6.55 -19.82
C GLN A 174 -14.32 -7.34 -20.28
N ASN A 175 -15.26 -7.64 -19.37
CA ASN A 175 -16.51 -8.32 -19.71
C ASN A 175 -17.36 -7.53 -20.73
N CYS A 176 -17.33 -6.20 -20.66
CA CYS A 176 -17.99 -5.32 -21.63
C CYS A 176 -17.32 -5.46 -23.00
N VAL A 177 -15.99 -5.30 -23.06
CA VAL A 177 -15.18 -5.41 -24.28
C VAL A 177 -15.38 -6.78 -24.95
N ASP A 178 -15.31 -7.88 -24.18
CA ASP A 178 -15.52 -9.24 -24.69
C ASP A 178 -16.94 -9.43 -25.26
N THR A 179 -17.94 -8.85 -24.61
CA THR A 179 -19.34 -8.95 -25.05
C THR A 179 -19.57 -8.14 -26.32
N ILE A 180 -19.02 -6.92 -26.40
CA ILE A 180 -19.06 -6.08 -27.60
C ILE A 180 -18.34 -6.78 -28.75
N ASN A 181 -17.12 -7.27 -28.52
CA ASN A 181 -16.34 -8.01 -29.52
C ASN A 181 -17.12 -9.18 -30.09
N ARG A 182 -17.80 -9.97 -29.24
CA ARG A 182 -18.63 -11.09 -29.68
C ARG A 182 -19.85 -10.63 -30.49
N ILE A 183 -20.49 -9.53 -30.11
CA ILE A 183 -21.61 -8.94 -30.86
C ILE A 183 -21.15 -8.55 -32.26
N LEU A 184 -20.06 -7.78 -32.36
CA LEU A 184 -19.50 -7.32 -33.62
C LEU A 184 -19.00 -8.47 -34.49
N GLU A 185 -18.35 -9.48 -33.90
CA GLU A 185 -17.87 -10.67 -34.59
C GLU A 185 -19.01 -11.49 -35.21
N ASN A 186 -20.14 -11.65 -34.50
CA ASN A 186 -21.30 -12.33 -35.06
C ASN A 186 -21.88 -11.58 -36.28
N VAL A 187 -21.90 -10.24 -36.22
CA VAL A 187 -22.35 -9.40 -37.34
C VAL A 187 -21.43 -9.54 -38.55
N ILE A 188 -20.11 -9.56 -38.33
CA ILE A 188 -19.11 -9.71 -39.40
C ILE A 188 -19.18 -11.11 -40.03
N GLN A 189 -19.29 -12.16 -39.22
CA GLN A 189 -19.30 -13.55 -39.70
C GLN A 189 -20.60 -13.92 -40.41
N HIS A 190 -21.73 -13.37 -39.94
CA HIS A 190 -23.07 -13.69 -40.45
C HIS A 190 -23.81 -12.42 -40.88
N PRO A 191 -23.33 -11.72 -41.92
CA PRO A 191 -23.89 -10.44 -42.30
C PRO A 191 -25.34 -10.59 -42.71
N THR A 192 -25.76 -11.63 -43.44
CA THR A 192 -27.15 -11.78 -43.93
C THR A 192 -28.18 -12.07 -42.84
N GLU A 193 -27.76 -12.46 -41.64
CA GLU A 193 -28.69 -12.83 -40.57
C GLU A 193 -29.13 -11.63 -39.73
N GLU A 194 -30.38 -11.19 -39.89
CA GLU A 194 -30.93 -10.05 -39.15
C GLU A 194 -30.92 -10.21 -37.62
N LYS A 195 -30.93 -11.45 -37.11
CA LYS A 195 -30.94 -11.72 -35.66
C LYS A 195 -29.68 -11.19 -34.97
N TYR A 196 -28.55 -11.15 -35.67
CA TYR A 196 -27.29 -10.62 -35.13
C TYR A 196 -27.16 -9.11 -35.32
N ARG A 197 -27.94 -8.53 -36.23
CA ARG A 197 -28.02 -7.09 -36.47
C ARG A 197 -28.94 -6.37 -35.48
N LYS A 198 -29.66 -7.08 -34.62
CA LYS A 198 -30.61 -6.53 -33.65
C LYS A 198 -30.21 -6.91 -32.22
N ILE A 199 -30.07 -5.93 -31.35
CA ILE A 199 -29.71 -6.13 -29.94
C ILE A 199 -30.83 -5.54 -29.07
N ARG A 200 -31.49 -6.39 -28.29
CA ARG A 200 -32.56 -5.97 -27.37
C ARG A 200 -31.98 -5.27 -26.15
N VAL A 201 -32.37 -4.01 -25.90
CA VAL A 201 -31.86 -3.24 -24.75
C VAL A 201 -32.31 -3.83 -23.42
N MET A 202 -33.49 -4.45 -23.35
CA MET A 202 -34.00 -5.09 -22.13
C MET A 202 -33.34 -6.44 -21.80
N ASN A 203 -32.44 -6.95 -22.64
CA ASN A 203 -31.73 -8.19 -22.33
C ASN A 203 -30.82 -7.98 -21.12
N LYS A 204 -31.08 -8.72 -20.03
CA LYS A 204 -30.32 -8.65 -18.78
C LYS A 204 -28.79 -8.75 -18.97
N THR A 205 -28.34 -9.65 -19.84
CA THR A 205 -26.91 -9.85 -20.11
C THR A 205 -26.29 -8.62 -20.78
N PHE A 206 -27.02 -8.03 -21.73
CA PHE A 206 -26.58 -6.81 -22.41
C PHE A 206 -26.60 -5.61 -21.45
N GLN A 207 -27.63 -5.52 -20.60
CA GLN A 207 -27.74 -4.43 -19.63
C GLN A 207 -26.58 -4.41 -18.64
N GLU A 208 -26.37 -5.53 -17.97
CA GLU A 208 -25.38 -5.66 -16.90
C GLU A 208 -23.94 -5.52 -17.42
N LYS A 209 -23.66 -5.99 -18.65
CA LYS A 209 -22.30 -6.00 -19.20
C LYS A 209 -21.96 -4.79 -20.05
N VAL A 210 -22.92 -4.24 -20.79
CA VAL A 210 -22.65 -3.23 -21.83
C VAL A 210 -23.45 -1.95 -21.59
N TYR A 211 -24.77 -2.03 -21.47
CA TYR A 211 -25.65 -0.84 -21.49
C TYR A 211 -25.36 0.20 -20.39
N TYR A 212 -25.00 -0.24 -19.18
CA TYR A 212 -24.71 0.65 -18.05
C TYR A 212 -23.26 1.16 -18.01
N MET A 213 -22.42 0.75 -18.97
CA MET A 213 -21.03 1.22 -19.06
C MET A 213 -20.98 2.58 -19.76
N GLU A 214 -20.26 3.55 -19.20
CA GLU A 214 -20.07 4.85 -19.87
C GLU A 214 -19.31 4.65 -21.19
N GLY A 215 -19.78 5.28 -22.27
CA GLY A 215 -19.19 5.19 -23.63
C GLY A 215 -19.70 4.04 -24.50
N SER A 216 -20.41 3.06 -23.96
CA SER A 216 -20.83 1.88 -24.74
C SER A 216 -21.91 2.18 -25.77
N LYS A 217 -22.81 3.14 -25.47
CA LYS A 217 -23.91 3.52 -26.37
C LYS A 217 -23.37 4.25 -27.59
N GLU A 218 -22.47 5.19 -27.34
CA GLU A 218 -21.81 6.00 -28.36
C GLU A 218 -20.89 5.13 -29.22
N PHE A 219 -20.22 4.14 -28.64
CA PHE A 219 -19.49 3.12 -29.40
C PHE A 219 -20.40 2.34 -30.36
N LEU A 220 -21.57 1.87 -29.89
CA LEU A 220 -22.52 1.15 -30.74
C LEU A 220 -23.08 2.05 -31.85
N MET A 221 -23.38 3.31 -31.55
CA MET A 221 -23.81 4.29 -32.55
C MET A 221 -22.74 4.55 -33.60
N ALA A 222 -21.47 4.70 -33.20
CA ALA A 222 -20.34 4.87 -34.11
C ALA A 222 -20.07 3.63 -34.96
N ALA A 223 -20.34 2.43 -34.43
CA ALA A 223 -20.32 1.18 -35.20
C ALA A 223 -21.48 1.06 -36.21
N GLY A 224 -22.42 2.00 -36.20
CA GLY A 224 -23.55 2.08 -37.14
C GLY A 224 -24.89 1.56 -36.59
N PHE A 225 -24.96 1.15 -35.31
CA PHE A 225 -26.21 0.75 -34.70
C PHE A 225 -27.08 1.96 -34.39
N GLN A 226 -28.36 1.87 -34.71
CA GLN A 226 -29.34 2.91 -34.40
C GLN A 226 -30.32 2.42 -33.34
N LEU A 227 -30.70 3.30 -32.42
CA LEU A 227 -31.70 3.00 -31.41
C LEU A 227 -33.10 3.14 -32.04
N VAL A 228 -33.84 2.03 -32.10
CA VAL A 228 -35.17 1.95 -32.73
C VAL A 228 -36.13 1.21 -31.80
N GLN A 229 -37.37 1.69 -31.71
CA GLN A 229 -38.43 0.99 -30.99
C GLN A 229 -39.08 -0.06 -31.88
N LEU A 230 -39.09 -1.30 -31.40
CA LEU A 230 -39.68 -2.44 -32.09
C LEU A 230 -40.61 -3.21 -31.14
N PRO A 231 -41.63 -3.91 -31.67
CA PRO A 231 -42.48 -4.76 -30.86
C PRO A 231 -41.64 -5.90 -30.26
N GLY A 232 -41.58 -5.94 -28.94
CA GLY A 232 -40.97 -7.02 -28.18
C GLY A 232 -41.78 -8.30 -28.27
N PRO A 233 -41.27 -9.42 -27.72
CA PRO A 233 -41.94 -10.71 -27.75
C PRO A 233 -43.32 -10.71 -27.05
N ASP A 234 -43.55 -9.78 -26.12
CA ASP A 234 -44.82 -9.62 -25.39
C ASP A 234 -45.78 -8.62 -26.06
N GLY A 235 -45.42 -8.07 -27.23
CA GLY A 235 -46.23 -7.09 -27.98
C GLY A 235 -46.09 -5.64 -27.51
N ASN A 236 -45.30 -5.37 -26.47
CA ASN A 236 -44.97 -4.01 -26.04
C ASN A 236 -43.85 -3.40 -26.90
N GLU A 237 -43.85 -2.08 -27.07
CA GLU A 237 -42.76 -1.37 -27.74
C GLU A 237 -41.53 -1.34 -26.83
N GLU A 238 -40.40 -1.83 -27.33
CA GLU A 238 -39.13 -1.86 -26.61
C GLU A 238 -37.99 -1.32 -27.47
N ASP A 239 -36.96 -0.80 -26.81
CA ASP A 239 -35.78 -0.27 -27.48
C ASP A 239 -34.84 -1.38 -27.96
N TYR A 240 -34.41 -1.29 -29.22
CA TYR A 240 -33.42 -2.16 -29.85
C TYR A 240 -32.32 -1.33 -30.50
N TYR A 241 -31.07 -1.80 -30.39
CA TYR A 241 -29.99 -1.34 -31.28
C TYR A 241 -30.03 -2.17 -32.56
N VAL A 242 -30.25 -1.52 -33.70
CA VAL A 242 -30.39 -2.16 -35.00
C VAL A 242 -29.35 -1.62 -35.97
N LEU A 243 -28.59 -2.52 -36.58
CA LEU A 243 -27.67 -2.19 -37.66
C LEU A 243 -28.40 -2.30 -39.00
N MET A 244 -28.85 -1.17 -39.53
CA MET A 244 -29.47 -1.10 -40.85
C MET A 244 -28.40 -1.11 -41.95
N ASP A 245 -28.72 -1.72 -43.09
CA ASP A 245 -27.93 -1.69 -44.33
C ASP A 245 -26.44 -2.00 -44.13
N PHE A 246 -26.10 -3.23 -43.74
CA PHE A 246 -24.71 -3.67 -43.63
C PHE A 246 -24.04 -3.66 -45.01
N ASP A 247 -23.07 -2.77 -45.18
CA ASP A 247 -22.21 -2.63 -46.36
C ASP A 247 -20.75 -2.95 -46.00
N GLU A 248 -19.89 -3.03 -47.02
CA GLU A 248 -18.46 -3.31 -46.80
C GLU A 248 -17.78 -2.16 -46.02
N GLY A 249 -18.23 -0.92 -46.19
CA GLY A 249 -17.71 0.24 -45.44
C GLY A 249 -17.97 0.16 -43.93
N LYS A 250 -19.18 -0.23 -43.51
CA LYS A 250 -19.50 -0.47 -42.09
C LYS A 250 -18.73 -1.67 -41.56
N LYS A 251 -18.51 -2.71 -42.37
CA LYS A 251 -17.68 -3.85 -41.95
C LYS A 251 -16.25 -3.42 -41.64
N GLU A 252 -15.64 -2.62 -42.50
CA GLU A 252 -14.30 -2.05 -42.29
C GLU A 252 -14.27 -1.16 -41.02
N ASN A 253 -15.26 -0.28 -40.86
CA ASN A 253 -15.38 0.57 -39.68
C ASN A 253 -15.53 -0.24 -38.38
N ILE A 254 -16.38 -1.28 -38.38
CA ILE A 254 -16.56 -2.18 -37.23
C ILE A 254 -15.25 -2.92 -36.92
N MET A 255 -14.51 -3.37 -37.93
CA MET A 255 -13.21 -4.01 -37.74
C MET A 255 -12.20 -3.06 -37.10
N MET A 256 -12.10 -1.82 -37.61
CA MET A 256 -11.25 -0.78 -37.06
C MET A 256 -11.61 -0.45 -35.60
N LEU A 257 -12.90 -0.23 -35.30
CA LEU A 257 -13.37 0.06 -33.95
C LEU A 257 -13.16 -1.10 -32.98
N ARG A 258 -13.30 -2.35 -33.46
CA ARG A 258 -13.01 -3.56 -32.67
C ARG A 258 -11.53 -3.65 -32.31
N GLU A 259 -10.64 -3.40 -33.26
CA GLU A 259 -9.19 -3.38 -33.02
C GLU A 259 -8.84 -2.27 -32.03
N ALA A 260 -9.32 -1.05 -32.29
CA ALA A 260 -9.12 0.09 -31.40
C ALA A 260 -9.65 -0.14 -29.97
N LEU A 261 -10.78 -0.83 -29.79
CA LEU A 261 -11.33 -1.13 -28.46
C LEU A 261 -10.43 -2.08 -27.66
N ASN A 262 -9.75 -3.01 -28.33
CA ASN A 262 -8.84 -3.96 -27.69
C ASN A 262 -7.49 -3.31 -27.35
N ASP A 263 -7.01 -2.40 -28.20
CA ASP A 263 -5.71 -1.76 -28.02
C ASP A 263 -5.78 -0.44 -27.23
N ALA A 264 -6.98 0.09 -26.96
CA ALA A 264 -7.17 1.35 -26.24
C ALA A 264 -6.59 1.31 -24.83
N GLU A 265 -5.69 2.25 -24.54
CA GLU A 265 -5.16 2.48 -23.20
C GLU A 265 -6.01 3.50 -22.43
N ALA A 266 -6.30 3.20 -21.16
CA ALA A 266 -7.02 4.12 -20.28
C ALA A 266 -6.18 5.36 -19.96
N ILE A 267 -6.75 6.55 -20.09
CA ILE A 267 -6.10 7.79 -19.64
C ILE A 267 -6.06 7.78 -18.11
N ARG A 268 -4.86 7.82 -17.53
CA ARG A 268 -4.67 7.85 -16.07
C ARG A 268 -4.01 9.16 -15.65
N PRO A 269 -4.52 9.82 -14.61
CA PRO A 269 -3.83 11.00 -14.07
C PRO A 269 -2.47 10.59 -13.53
N GLU A 270 -1.45 11.31 -13.97
CA GLU A 270 -0.09 11.18 -13.48
C GLU A 270 0.06 11.99 -12.19
N LEU A 271 0.85 11.47 -11.25
CA LEU A 271 1.11 12.21 -10.02
C LEU A 271 2.02 13.38 -10.36
N ASP A 272 1.58 14.59 -10.03
CA ASP A 272 2.47 15.73 -10.11
C ASP A 272 3.56 15.60 -9.04
N ARG A 273 4.81 15.82 -9.44
CA ARG A 273 5.94 15.76 -8.51
C ARG A 273 5.99 16.97 -7.59
N SER A 274 5.21 18.02 -7.89
CA SER A 274 5.13 19.27 -7.14
C SER A 274 6.53 19.74 -6.74
N LEU A 275 7.40 19.78 -7.76
CA LEU A 275 8.82 20.07 -7.60
C LEU A 275 8.98 21.43 -6.92
N ARG A 276 9.72 21.45 -5.81
CA ARG A 276 10.11 22.68 -5.12
C ARG A 276 11.59 22.69 -4.82
N VAL A 277 12.19 23.87 -4.87
CA VAL A 277 13.58 24.10 -4.48
C VAL A 277 13.58 24.95 -3.22
N LEU A 278 14.18 24.43 -2.15
CA LEU A 278 14.14 25.02 -0.81
C LEU A 278 15.56 25.24 -0.28
N PHE A 279 15.72 26.29 0.52
CA PHE A 279 16.91 26.44 1.36
C PHE A 279 16.85 25.55 2.61
N PRO A 280 17.99 25.22 3.23
CA PRO A 280 18.05 24.43 4.47
C PRO A 280 17.23 25.01 5.62
N ALA A 281 17.10 26.33 5.69
CA ALA A 281 16.34 27.02 6.72
C ALA A 281 14.84 26.73 6.61
N ASP A 282 14.32 26.69 5.38
CA ASP A 282 12.89 26.49 5.11
C ASP A 282 12.50 25.03 5.18
N ALA A 283 13.38 24.12 4.78
CA ALA A 283 13.16 22.68 4.92
C ALA A 283 13.06 22.21 6.39
N ARG A 284 13.60 22.97 7.36
CA ARG A 284 13.52 22.67 8.80
C ARG A 284 12.20 23.09 9.44
N ARG A 285 11.41 23.96 8.80
CA ARG A 285 10.07 24.30 9.28
C ARG A 285 9.23 23.03 9.19
N LYS A 286 8.74 22.52 10.32
CA LYS A 286 8.03 21.24 10.41
C LYS A 286 6.87 21.24 9.41
N THR A 287 6.97 20.35 8.43
CA THR A 287 5.88 20.06 7.48
C THR A 287 4.88 19.16 8.14
N GLU A 288 3.74 19.72 8.53
CA GLU A 288 2.53 18.93 8.74
C GLU A 288 2.12 18.36 7.38
N LEU A 289 2.04 17.03 7.29
CA LEU A 289 1.63 16.36 6.06
C LEU A 289 0.12 16.54 5.88
N PRO A 290 -0.36 16.88 4.68
CA PRO A 290 -1.79 16.93 4.39
C PRO A 290 -2.47 15.58 4.68
N ASP A 291 -3.75 15.59 5.05
CA ASP A 291 -4.54 14.39 5.33
C ASP A 291 -4.54 13.38 4.16
N GLU A 292 -4.39 13.88 2.93
CA GLU A 292 -4.30 13.09 1.69
C GLU A 292 -3.06 12.15 1.63
N PHE A 293 -2.02 12.42 2.42
CA PHE A 293 -0.86 11.55 2.58
C PHE A 293 -1.17 10.28 3.36
N TYR A 294 -2.21 10.32 4.20
CA TYR A 294 -2.62 9.22 5.04
C TYR A 294 -3.72 8.41 4.35
N ASN A 295 -3.75 7.10 4.60
CA ASN A 295 -4.87 6.24 4.21
C ASN A 295 -6.07 6.41 5.16
N LEU A 296 -6.42 7.64 5.54
CA LEU A 296 -7.45 7.90 6.55
C LEU A 296 -8.85 7.80 5.93
N THR A 297 -9.34 6.57 5.75
CA THR A 297 -10.74 6.32 5.38
C THR A 297 -11.60 6.14 6.63
N ALA A 298 -12.88 6.52 6.57
CA ALA A 298 -13.83 6.40 7.69
C ALA A 298 -13.97 4.97 8.23
N GLU A 299 -13.67 3.97 7.41
CA GLU A 299 -13.60 2.55 7.79
C GLU A 299 -12.36 2.23 8.64
N GLU A 300 -11.24 2.91 8.40
CA GLU A 300 -10.02 2.74 9.18
C GLU A 300 -10.08 3.47 10.53
N LEU A 301 -10.78 4.61 10.63
CA LEU A 301 -11.02 5.27 11.91
C LEU A 301 -11.85 4.40 12.87
N LYS A 302 -12.86 3.70 12.36
CA LYS A 302 -13.62 2.70 13.13
C LYS A 302 -12.74 1.53 13.55
N LYS A 303 -11.90 1.02 12.64
CA LYS A 303 -10.91 -0.02 12.96
C LYS A 303 -9.82 0.46 13.92
N GLU A 304 -9.51 1.74 13.96
CA GLU A 304 -8.54 2.31 14.91
C GLU A 304 -9.15 2.36 16.32
N GLN A 305 -10.44 2.69 16.44
CA GLN A 305 -11.16 2.57 17.72
C GLN A 305 -11.22 1.12 18.22
N GLU A 306 -11.43 0.16 17.32
CA GLU A 306 -11.36 -1.28 17.64
C GLU A 306 -9.93 -1.73 17.97
N LEU A 307 -8.93 -1.19 17.25
CA LEU A 307 -7.53 -1.50 17.49
C LEU A 307 -7.04 -0.93 18.81
N ARG A 308 -7.44 0.28 19.21
CA ARG A 308 -7.07 0.86 20.51
C ARG A 308 -7.56 -0.02 21.67
N LYS A 309 -8.74 -0.63 21.55
CA LYS A 309 -9.22 -1.66 22.50
C LYS A 309 -8.33 -2.90 22.50
N HIS A 310 -7.85 -3.32 21.33
CA HIS A 310 -6.92 -4.45 21.20
C HIS A 310 -5.48 -4.14 21.62
N VAL A 311 -4.99 -2.91 21.46
CA VAL A 311 -3.61 -2.52 21.83
C VAL A 311 -3.42 -2.63 23.33
N VAL A 312 -4.41 -2.21 24.13
CA VAL A 312 -4.38 -2.36 25.59
C VAL A 312 -4.41 -3.83 26.01
N GLU A 313 -5.10 -4.70 25.26
CA GLU A 313 -5.05 -6.15 25.49
C GLU A 313 -3.71 -6.77 25.05
N GLN A 314 -3.05 -6.21 24.02
CA GLN A 314 -1.78 -6.66 23.46
C GLN A 314 -0.55 -6.17 24.22
N GLU A 315 -0.59 -5.00 24.86
CA GLU A 315 0.49 -4.52 25.75
C GLU A 315 0.64 -5.41 26.98
N LEU A 316 -0.41 -6.15 27.34
CA LEU A 316 -0.44 -7.11 28.44
C LEU A 316 -0.11 -8.56 28.01
N MET A 317 0.30 -8.79 26.75
CA MET A 317 0.57 -10.13 26.20
C MET A 317 1.90 -10.18 25.43
N LEU A 318 2.67 -11.26 25.61
CA LEU A 318 3.93 -11.46 24.88
C LEU A 318 3.67 -11.53 23.36
N ARG A 319 4.22 -10.59 22.60
CA ARG A 319 4.02 -10.51 21.15
C ARG A 319 4.76 -11.63 20.42
N THR A 320 4.00 -12.45 19.70
CA THR A 320 4.56 -13.44 18.77
C THR A 320 5.25 -12.72 17.59
N LYS A 321 6.23 -13.38 16.96
CA LYS A 321 6.92 -12.84 15.77
C LYS A 321 5.93 -12.42 14.66
N ALA A 322 4.88 -13.22 14.46
CA ALA A 322 3.84 -12.95 13.47
C ALA A 322 3.00 -11.70 13.79
N MET A 323 2.77 -11.39 15.08
CA MET A 323 2.06 -10.17 15.47
C MET A 323 2.90 -8.92 15.20
N ARG A 324 4.20 -8.95 15.51
CA ARG A 324 5.13 -7.84 15.24
C ARG A 324 5.25 -7.54 13.74
N GLU A 325 5.37 -8.59 12.92
CA GLU A 325 5.47 -8.44 11.47
C GLU A 325 4.17 -7.88 10.87
N ARG A 326 3.01 -8.35 11.34
CA ARG A 326 1.70 -7.85 10.89
C ARG A 326 1.46 -6.38 11.27
N GLU A 327 1.94 -5.95 12.44
CA GLU A 327 1.84 -4.57 12.92
C GLU A 327 2.78 -3.64 12.13
N ALA A 328 4.03 -4.05 11.91
CA ALA A 328 4.96 -3.33 11.05
C ALA A 328 4.42 -3.19 9.62
N GLN A 329 3.81 -4.24 9.06
CA GLN A 329 3.16 -4.17 7.75
C GLN A 329 1.96 -3.21 7.74
N ARG A 330 1.28 -3.05 8.87
CA ARG A 330 0.14 -2.13 9.00
C ARG A 330 0.59 -0.68 9.11
N GLU A 331 1.66 -0.40 9.86
CA GLU A 331 2.28 0.93 9.90
C GLU A 331 2.80 1.36 8.53
N LYS A 332 3.40 0.42 7.78
CA LYS A 332 3.81 0.64 6.38
C LYS A 332 2.63 1.03 5.47
N ARG A 333 1.43 0.49 5.72
CA ARG A 333 0.20 0.84 4.98
C ARG A 333 -0.47 2.13 5.44
N LYS A 334 0.10 2.86 6.40
CA LYS A 334 -0.50 4.11 6.90
C LYS A 334 -0.45 5.24 5.88
N TYR A 335 0.54 5.22 4.98
CA TYR A 335 0.80 6.30 4.03
C TYR A 335 0.54 5.86 2.59
N ARG A 336 -0.02 6.77 1.80
CA ARG A 336 -0.24 6.58 0.36
C ARG A 336 0.85 7.23 -0.48
N TYR A 337 1.41 8.33 0.02
CA TYR A 337 2.46 9.09 -0.62
C TYR A 337 3.61 9.31 0.35
N THR A 338 4.76 9.67 -0.22
CA THR A 338 5.97 10.02 0.50
C THR A 338 6.59 11.28 -0.09
N LEU A 339 7.16 12.11 0.76
CA LEU A 339 7.97 13.25 0.37
C LEU A 339 9.43 12.87 0.35
N ILE A 340 10.08 13.11 -0.78
CA ILE A 340 11.52 12.93 -0.91
C ILE A 340 12.16 14.30 -1.06
N ARG A 341 13.12 14.57 -0.19
CA ARG A 341 13.98 15.76 -0.22
C ARG A 341 15.38 15.34 -0.59
N ILE A 342 15.91 15.82 -1.68
CA ILE A 342 17.28 15.57 -2.12
C ILE A 342 18.12 16.78 -1.75
N ARG A 343 19.04 16.60 -0.80
CA ARG A 343 20.00 17.62 -0.41
C ARG A 343 21.25 17.50 -1.28
N PHE A 344 21.56 18.58 -1.96
CA PHE A 344 22.76 18.75 -2.76
C PHE A 344 23.95 19.26 -1.92
N PRO A 345 25.19 19.12 -2.41
CA PRO A 345 26.38 19.62 -1.72
C PRO A 345 26.44 21.16 -1.56
N ASP A 346 25.73 21.89 -2.42
CA ASP A 346 25.53 23.35 -2.36
C ASP A 346 24.47 23.77 -1.32
N GLU A 347 24.03 22.83 -0.49
CA GLU A 347 22.98 22.98 0.53
C GLU A 347 21.57 23.19 -0.02
N ILE A 348 21.37 23.18 -1.34
CA ILE A 348 20.04 23.28 -1.94
C ILE A 348 19.27 21.98 -1.73
N ILE A 349 17.97 22.09 -1.44
CA ILE A 349 17.09 20.94 -1.25
C ILE A 349 16.03 20.91 -2.35
N LEU A 350 16.06 19.86 -3.17
CA LEU A 350 15.01 19.56 -4.14
C LEU A 350 13.95 18.67 -3.48
N GLN A 351 12.71 19.12 -3.44
CA GLN A 351 11.60 18.37 -2.87
C GLN A 351 10.67 17.85 -3.98
N GLY A 352 10.23 16.61 -3.83
CA GLY A 352 9.19 16.02 -4.69
C GLY A 352 8.25 15.07 -3.96
N THR A 353 7.04 14.94 -4.50
CA THR A 353 5.99 14.01 -4.06
C THR A 353 5.98 12.71 -4.87
N PHE A 354 5.97 11.57 -4.17
CA PHE A 354 6.01 10.23 -4.76
C PHE A 354 4.95 9.32 -4.13
N LYS A 355 4.45 8.31 -4.84
CA LYS A 355 3.66 7.23 -4.23
C LYS A 355 4.59 6.26 -3.48
N VAL A 356 4.11 5.67 -2.39
CA VAL A 356 4.89 4.68 -1.62
C VAL A 356 5.29 3.43 -2.43
N ASN A 357 4.52 3.10 -3.47
CA ASN A 357 4.76 1.94 -4.34
C ASN A 357 5.67 2.24 -5.54
N GLU A 358 6.09 3.49 -5.72
CA GLU A 358 7.04 3.83 -6.78
C GLU A 358 8.42 3.25 -6.47
N LYS A 359 9.23 3.12 -7.52
CA LYS A 359 10.55 2.52 -7.44
C LYS A 359 11.60 3.60 -7.24
N LEU A 360 12.76 3.21 -6.71
CA LEU A 360 13.89 4.14 -6.61
C LEU A 360 14.31 4.69 -7.99
N ARG A 361 14.14 3.92 -9.08
CA ARG A 361 14.38 4.41 -10.46
C ARG A 361 13.61 5.69 -10.80
N ASP A 362 12.39 5.84 -10.28
CA ASP A 362 11.51 6.97 -10.61
C ASP A 362 12.05 8.25 -9.93
N VAL A 363 12.60 8.09 -8.72
CA VAL A 363 13.30 9.16 -7.99
C VAL A 363 14.60 9.55 -8.71
N THR A 364 15.36 8.56 -9.19
CA THR A 364 16.57 8.82 -9.96
C THR A 364 16.26 9.55 -11.27
N SER A 365 15.23 9.16 -12.01
CA SER A 365 14.78 9.85 -13.23
C SER A 365 14.38 11.30 -12.93
N PHE A 366 13.62 11.52 -11.85
CA PHE A 366 13.24 12.85 -11.40
C PHE A 366 14.45 13.75 -11.11
N ILE A 367 15.50 13.20 -10.48
CA ILE A 367 16.74 13.94 -10.23
C ILE A 367 17.48 14.20 -11.55
N GLN A 368 17.59 13.22 -12.44
CA GLN A 368 18.25 13.36 -13.75
C GLN A 368 17.59 14.45 -14.60
N GLU A 369 16.27 14.54 -14.59
CA GLU A 369 15.53 15.60 -15.29
C GLU A 369 15.80 16.99 -14.71
N ALA A 370 16.13 17.07 -13.41
CA ALA A 370 16.41 18.31 -12.71
C ALA A 370 17.89 18.77 -12.76
N LEU A 371 18.81 17.85 -13.06
CA LEU A 371 20.25 18.10 -13.15
C LEU A 371 20.63 18.83 -14.45
N GLU A 372 21.62 19.71 -14.37
CA GLU A 372 22.23 20.34 -15.56
C GLU A 372 22.93 19.29 -16.46
N GLU A 373 23.51 18.25 -15.85
CA GLU A 373 24.13 17.10 -16.52
C GLU A 373 23.36 15.79 -16.25
N PRO A 374 22.29 15.47 -16.99
CA PRO A 374 21.42 14.31 -16.73
C PRO A 374 22.12 12.94 -16.83
N LEU A 375 23.16 12.84 -17.66
CA LEU A 375 23.83 11.57 -17.98
C LEU A 375 24.94 11.19 -16.98
N ARG A 376 25.27 12.10 -16.05
CA ARG A 376 26.39 11.88 -15.15
C ARG A 376 26.00 10.92 -14.00
N PRO A 377 26.82 9.92 -13.66
CA PRO A 377 26.50 8.98 -12.59
C PRO A 377 26.62 9.63 -11.21
N PHE A 378 25.57 9.47 -10.41
CA PHE A 378 25.50 9.91 -9.03
C PHE A 378 25.02 8.81 -8.09
N VAL A 379 25.28 8.99 -6.81
CA VAL A 379 24.89 8.08 -5.73
C VAL A 379 24.03 8.84 -4.72
N LEU A 380 22.89 8.23 -4.38
CA LEU A 380 22.04 8.70 -3.29
C LEU A 380 22.39 7.95 -2.00
N SER A 381 22.48 8.69 -0.90
CA SER A 381 22.70 8.10 0.41
C SER A 381 21.59 8.49 1.38
N PHE A 382 21.12 7.51 2.14
CA PHE A 382 20.13 7.66 3.19
C PHE A 382 20.71 7.15 4.50
N SER A 383 20.77 7.99 5.53
CA SER A 383 21.31 7.62 6.86
C SER A 383 22.70 6.95 6.78
N GLY A 384 23.56 7.44 5.89
CA GLY A 384 24.92 6.92 5.65
C GLY A 384 25.00 5.64 4.80
N LYS A 385 23.87 5.06 4.37
CA LYS A 385 23.84 3.90 3.46
C LYS A 385 23.62 4.37 2.02
N LYS A 386 24.40 3.83 1.08
CA LYS A 386 24.22 4.07 -0.36
C LYS A 386 23.02 3.28 -0.87
N LEU A 387 22.12 3.95 -1.59
CA LEU A 387 20.98 3.33 -2.28
C LEU A 387 21.44 2.90 -3.67
N VAL A 388 21.60 1.59 -3.87
CA VAL A 388 22.10 1.01 -5.13
C VAL A 388 20.98 0.35 -5.93
N ASP A 389 20.01 -0.25 -5.25
CA ASP A 389 18.96 -1.04 -5.88
C ASP A 389 17.83 -0.16 -6.41
N GLN A 390 17.73 -0.06 -7.74
CA GLN A 390 16.78 0.82 -8.43
C GLN A 390 15.37 0.22 -8.54
N ASP A 391 15.23 -1.10 -8.42
CA ASP A 391 13.96 -1.81 -8.65
C ASP A 391 13.12 -2.02 -7.38
N VAL A 392 13.65 -1.60 -6.22
CA VAL A 392 12.98 -1.71 -4.92
C VAL A 392 12.02 -0.54 -4.73
N SER A 393 10.86 -0.82 -4.12
CA SER A 393 9.86 0.20 -3.82
C SER A 393 10.30 1.12 -2.68
N LEU A 394 9.84 2.37 -2.70
CA LEU A 394 10.13 3.33 -1.63
C LEU A 394 9.63 2.85 -0.26
N LEU A 395 8.52 2.08 -0.25
CA LEU A 395 7.98 1.44 0.95
C LEU A 395 8.92 0.39 1.53
N ASP A 396 9.54 -0.43 0.67
CA ASP A 396 10.45 -1.49 1.09
C ASP A 396 11.80 -0.93 1.56
N LEU A 397 12.22 0.21 0.99
CA LEU A 397 13.37 0.99 1.46
C LEU A 397 13.07 1.81 2.72
N GLU A 398 11.85 1.73 3.26
CA GLU A 398 11.37 2.49 4.43
C GLU A 398 11.54 4.01 4.25
N LEU A 399 11.45 4.49 3.01
CA LEU A 399 11.55 5.90 2.66
C LEU A 399 10.19 6.60 2.82
N ILE A 400 9.60 6.50 4.02
CA ILE A 400 8.27 7.03 4.35
C ILE A 400 8.25 7.71 5.73
N PRO A 401 7.37 8.69 5.97
CA PRO A 401 6.53 9.41 5.00
C PRO A 401 7.20 10.68 4.43
N SER A 402 8.32 11.12 5.03
CA SER A 402 9.10 12.27 4.59
C SER A 402 10.57 11.99 4.85
N VAL A 403 11.38 11.93 3.81
CA VAL A 403 12.77 11.49 3.90
C VAL A 403 13.71 12.47 3.18
N THR A 404 14.86 12.71 3.80
CA THR A 404 15.96 13.47 3.19
C THR A 404 17.06 12.51 2.72
N LEU A 405 17.35 12.55 1.42
CA LEU A 405 18.43 11.85 0.74
C LEU A 405 19.57 12.83 0.49
N HIS A 406 20.81 12.36 0.58
CA HIS A 406 21.99 13.15 0.26
C HIS A 406 22.54 12.73 -1.10
N PHE A 407 22.65 13.70 -2.00
CA PHE A 407 23.19 13.54 -3.34
C PHE A 407 24.72 13.67 -3.33
N ASN A 408 25.41 12.76 -4.00
CA ASN A 408 26.85 12.84 -4.25
C ASN A 408 27.19 12.32 -5.65
N TRP A 409 28.15 12.94 -6.33
CA TRP A 409 28.69 12.39 -7.57
C TRP A 409 29.52 11.13 -7.31
N ASP A 410 29.42 10.12 -8.18
CA ASP A 410 30.17 8.86 -8.02
C ASP A 410 31.68 9.06 -8.25
N GLN A 411 32.02 10.02 -9.12
CA GLN A 411 33.39 10.44 -9.38
C GLN A 411 33.63 11.85 -8.81
N PRO A 412 34.70 12.06 -8.02
CA PRO A 412 35.04 13.39 -7.53
C PRO A 412 35.36 14.28 -8.73
N CYS A 413 34.54 15.31 -8.95
CA CYS A 413 34.84 16.34 -9.93
C CYS A 413 35.97 17.20 -9.40
N ALA A 414 36.91 17.57 -10.27
CA ALA A 414 37.60 18.84 -10.11
C ALA A 414 36.53 19.94 -10.03
N GLU A 415 36.58 20.75 -8.98
CA GLU A 415 35.70 21.87 -8.68
C GLU A 415 35.28 22.60 -9.96
N SER A 416 34.08 22.30 -10.44
CA SER A 416 33.44 23.08 -11.50
C SER A 416 32.44 23.95 -10.77
N GLU A 417 32.63 25.26 -10.83
CA GLU A 417 31.79 26.31 -10.20
C GLU A 417 30.36 26.37 -10.75
N THR A 418 29.92 25.33 -11.47
CA THR A 418 28.62 25.23 -12.11
C THR A 418 27.61 24.65 -11.13
N SER A 419 26.43 25.25 -11.06
CA SER A 419 25.31 24.77 -10.26
C SER A 419 24.91 23.34 -10.63
N PHE A 420 24.52 22.52 -9.65
CA PHE A 420 24.13 21.13 -9.87
C PHE A 420 22.78 21.01 -10.62
N LEU A 421 21.87 21.94 -10.35
CA LEU A 421 20.52 21.99 -10.91
C LEU A 421 20.46 22.93 -12.10
N LYS A 422 19.51 22.67 -13.01
CA LYS A 422 19.20 23.55 -14.15
C LYS A 422 18.80 24.94 -13.68
N GLU A 423 19.21 25.96 -14.44
CA GLU A 423 18.89 27.36 -14.14
C GLU A 423 17.37 27.62 -14.07
N THR A 424 16.58 26.94 -14.91
CA THR A 424 15.11 27.02 -14.87
C THR A 424 14.49 26.52 -13.58
N ILE A 425 15.15 25.55 -12.93
CA ILE A 425 14.70 24.96 -11.66
C ILE A 425 15.20 25.79 -10.49
N LEU A 426 16.41 26.33 -10.58
CA LEU A 426 16.91 27.32 -9.63
C LEU A 426 16.12 28.63 -9.66
N ALA A 427 15.48 28.98 -10.78
CA ALA A 427 14.56 30.11 -10.84
C ALA A 427 13.26 29.87 -10.04
N LEU A 428 12.91 28.60 -9.76
CA LEU A 428 11.79 28.23 -8.88
C LEU A 428 12.16 28.24 -7.39
N LEU A 429 13.36 28.73 -7.07
CA LEU A 429 13.81 28.86 -5.70
C LEU A 429 12.98 29.97 -5.04
N GLU A 430 12.00 29.55 -4.24
CA GLU A 430 11.08 30.44 -3.55
C GLU A 430 11.89 31.26 -2.54
N ASN A 431 12.16 32.54 -2.85
CA ASN A 431 12.54 33.52 -1.84
C ASN A 431 11.29 33.81 -1.00
N VAL A 432 11.15 33.13 0.15
CA VAL A 432 10.11 33.44 1.14
C VAL A 432 10.67 34.29 2.27
#